data_AF-A0A382RTK8-F1
#
_entry.id   AF-A0A382RTK8-F1
#
_cell.length_a   1.000
_cell.length_b   1.000
_cell.length_c   1.000
_cell.angle_alpha   90.00
_cell.angle_beta   90.00
_cell.angle_gamma   90.00
#
_symmetry.space_group_name_H-M   'P 1'
#
loop_
_entity.id
_entity.type
_entity.pdbx_description
1 polymer ?
#
loop_
_entity_poly.entity_id
_entity_poly.type
_entity_poly.pdbx_seq_one_letter_code
_entity_poly.pdbx_strand_id
1 'polypeptide(L)'
;MSATLAGIAWDPNIAATLAVLTGVVVLMGSVWFLLATNSGIRVGTLLAFAAFFGWMFIMSTTWWMYGKGWQGDSPSWQTVDINVGDLGVSGLTRARDLPNPDELNTGYELVILSDNARATAEFDSLPTAADNPDLSADELSALQADHQVRNETVTRSELAAVFPDITEAAGWDDLNR
;
A
#
# COMPACT_ATOMS: atom_id res chain seq x y z
N MET A 1 31.49 14.05 47.16
CA MET A 1 30.72 14.81 46.16
C MET A 1 30.52 13.96 44.90
N SER A 2 29.90 12.79 45.04
CA SER A 2 29.76 11.81 43.94
C SER A 2 28.42 11.07 43.99
N ALA A 3 27.89 10.80 45.19
CA ALA A 3 26.58 10.14 45.35
C ALA A 3 25.38 11.01 44.88
N THR A 4 25.44 12.33 45.08
CA THR A 4 24.39 13.26 44.63
C THR A 4 24.34 13.43 43.11
N LEU A 5 25.52 13.44 42.44
CA LEU A 5 25.63 13.45 40.98
C LEU A 5 25.21 12.11 40.35
N ALA A 6 25.55 11.00 41.00
CA ALA A 6 25.14 9.66 40.57
C ALA A 6 23.62 9.43 40.68
N GLY A 7 22.96 10.05 41.68
CA GLY A 7 21.49 10.01 41.81
C GLY A 7 20.73 10.76 40.71
N ILE A 8 21.28 11.87 40.21
CA ILE A 8 20.72 12.63 39.07
C ILE A 8 20.79 11.82 37.76
N ALA A 9 21.84 10.99 37.61
CA ALA A 9 22.02 10.17 36.41
C ALA A 9 21.02 8.99 36.30
N TRP A 10 20.41 8.57 37.41
CA TRP A 10 19.49 7.43 37.47
C TRP A 10 18.00 7.82 37.54
N ASP A 11 17.68 9.12 37.73
CA ASP A 11 16.32 9.63 37.62
C ASP A 11 16.10 10.26 36.24
N PRO A 12 15.38 9.57 35.33
CA PRO A 12 15.17 10.06 33.97
C PRO A 12 14.43 11.41 33.92
N ASN A 13 13.60 11.73 34.92
CA ASN A 13 12.86 12.99 34.93
C ASN A 13 13.78 14.17 35.26
N ILE A 14 14.69 14.00 36.22
CA ILE A 14 15.65 15.04 36.60
C ILE A 14 16.65 15.24 35.47
N ALA A 15 17.20 14.16 34.90
CA ALA A 15 18.14 14.24 33.79
C ALA A 15 17.52 14.93 32.55
N ALA A 16 16.29 14.57 32.17
CA ALA A 16 15.59 15.19 31.05
C ALA A 16 15.31 16.69 31.29
N THR A 17 14.87 17.04 32.50
CA THR A 17 14.63 18.45 32.87
C THR A 17 15.91 19.27 32.80
N LEU A 18 17.01 18.77 33.34
CA LEU A 18 18.31 19.44 33.30
C LEU A 18 18.85 19.58 31.87
N ALA A 19 18.63 18.58 31.02
CA ALA A 19 19.00 18.64 29.61
C ALA A 19 18.21 19.74 28.87
N VAL A 20 16.90 19.83 29.10
CA VAL A 20 16.05 20.89 28.51
C VAL A 20 16.48 22.27 29.02
N LEU A 21 16.69 22.43 30.33
CA LEU A 21 17.14 23.71 30.91
C LEU A 21 18.49 24.14 30.33
N THR A 22 19.43 23.21 30.22
CA THR A 22 20.74 23.47 29.61
C THR A 22 20.58 23.85 28.15
N GLY A 23 19.72 23.16 27.39
CA GLY A 23 19.39 23.51 26.01
C GLY A 23 18.84 24.93 25.87
N VAL A 24 17.90 25.34 26.73
CA VAL A 24 17.33 26.68 26.74
C VAL A 24 18.39 27.74 27.05
N VAL A 25 19.22 27.51 28.07
CA VAL A 25 20.28 28.44 28.47
C VAL A 25 21.33 28.58 27.36
N VAL A 26 21.76 27.48 26.75
CA VAL A 26 22.74 27.53 25.66
C VAL A 26 22.15 28.21 24.43
N LEU A 27 20.92 27.86 24.03
CA LEU A 27 20.28 28.43 22.84
C LEU A 27 20.04 29.93 22.99
N MET A 28 19.37 30.36 24.05
CA MET A 28 19.03 31.78 24.25
C MET A 28 20.24 32.59 24.73
N GLY A 29 21.04 32.00 25.62
CA GLY A 29 22.20 32.63 26.21
C GLY A 29 23.35 32.82 25.24
N SER A 30 23.59 31.89 24.30
CA SER A 30 24.68 32.05 23.31
C SER A 30 24.43 33.24 22.38
N VAL A 31 23.21 33.36 21.85
CA VAL A 31 22.81 34.48 20.98
C VAL A 31 22.90 35.80 21.75
N TRP A 32 22.37 35.84 22.97
CA TRP A 32 22.47 37.03 23.82
C TRP A 32 23.92 37.40 24.15
N PHE A 33 24.76 36.43 24.52
CA PHE A 33 26.15 36.66 24.89
C PHE A 33 26.99 37.18 23.71
N LEU A 34 26.76 36.63 22.51
CA LEU A 34 27.39 37.12 21.28
C LEU A 34 27.00 38.58 21.02
N LEU A 35 25.72 38.92 21.10
CA LEU A 35 25.26 40.30 20.89
C LEU A 35 25.75 41.26 21.99
N ALA A 36 25.74 40.82 23.24
CA ALA A 36 26.19 41.63 24.38
C ALA A 36 27.69 41.96 24.30
N THR A 37 28.51 41.02 23.84
CA THR A 37 29.96 41.21 23.69
C THR A 37 30.33 42.07 22.48
N ASN A 38 29.54 42.02 21.40
CA ASN A 38 29.84 42.77 20.17
C ASN A 38 29.17 44.15 20.09
N SER A 39 28.03 44.35 20.75
CA SER A 39 27.23 45.59 20.65
C SER A 39 26.96 46.26 22.00
N GLY A 40 27.48 45.69 23.10
CA GLY A 40 27.26 46.16 24.47
C GLY A 40 25.96 45.62 25.08
N ILE A 41 25.96 45.43 26.39
CA ILE A 41 24.90 44.70 27.11
C ILE A 41 23.49 45.29 26.91
N ARG A 42 23.37 46.63 26.87
CA ARG A 42 22.07 47.31 26.72
C ARG A 42 21.48 47.07 25.34
N VAL A 43 22.27 47.28 24.28
CA VAL A 43 21.80 47.11 22.89
C VAL A 43 21.65 45.63 22.57
N GLY A 44 22.61 44.79 22.96
CA GLY A 44 22.55 43.36 22.75
C GLY A 44 21.34 42.69 23.41
N THR A 45 20.96 43.13 24.61
CA THR A 45 19.73 42.63 25.28
C THR A 45 18.47 43.00 24.50
N LEU A 46 18.35 44.24 24.03
CA LEU A 46 17.21 44.69 23.24
C LEU A 46 17.10 43.92 21.91
N LEU A 47 18.22 43.69 21.24
CA LEU A 47 18.28 42.92 19.99
C LEU A 47 17.88 41.45 20.20
N ALA A 48 18.38 40.81 21.27
CA ALA A 48 18.05 39.43 21.59
C ALA A 48 16.55 39.24 21.87
N PHE A 49 15.94 40.14 22.65
CA PHE A 49 14.49 40.10 22.90
C PHE A 49 13.68 40.40 21.63
N ALA A 50 14.09 41.38 20.82
CA ALA A 50 13.42 41.68 19.55
C ALA A 50 13.44 40.46 18.62
N ALA A 51 14.56 39.74 18.52
CA ALA A 51 14.67 38.52 17.75
C ALA A 51 13.78 37.39 18.31
N PHE A 52 13.75 37.21 19.64
CA PHE A 52 12.88 36.23 20.29
C PHE A 52 11.39 36.49 20.02
N PHE A 53 10.93 37.74 20.16
CA PHE A 53 9.55 38.11 19.87
C PHE A 53 9.23 38.01 18.38
N GLY A 54 10.17 38.37 17.50
CA GLY A 54 10.03 38.17 16.05
C GLY A 54 9.89 36.68 15.70
N TRP A 55 10.68 35.81 16.34
CA TRP A 55 10.57 34.37 16.18
C TRP A 55 9.22 33.83 16.66
N MET A 56 8.74 34.26 17.85
CA MET A 56 7.42 33.88 18.35
C MET A 56 6.29 34.34 17.43
N PHE A 57 6.41 35.55 16.86
CA PHE A 57 5.44 36.07 15.90
C PHE A 57 5.41 35.25 14.61
N ILE A 58 6.57 34.89 14.06
CA ILE A 58 6.67 34.02 12.88
C ILE A 58 6.03 32.66 13.18
N MET A 59 6.41 32.00 14.27
CA MET A 59 5.85 30.69 14.65
C MET A 59 4.33 30.74 14.84
N SER A 60 3.83 31.78 15.50
CA SER A 60 2.38 31.97 15.71
C SER A 60 1.65 32.19 14.38
N THR A 61 2.22 32.99 13.48
CA THR A 61 1.60 33.27 12.18
C THR A 61 1.65 32.04 11.27
N THR A 62 2.76 31.30 11.25
CA THR A 62 2.90 30.04 10.53
C THR A 62 1.89 29.01 11.04
N TRP A 63 1.73 28.89 12.36
CA TRP A 63 0.73 28.01 12.95
C TRP A 63 -0.70 28.45 12.61
N TRP A 64 -1.00 29.75 12.57
CA TRP A 64 -2.32 30.22 12.13
C TRP A 64 -2.58 29.91 10.65
N MET A 65 -1.59 30.09 9.78
CA MET A 65 -1.73 29.83 8.34
C MET A 65 -1.85 28.32 8.01
N TYR A 66 -1.14 27.46 8.75
CA TYR A 66 -1.01 26.04 8.44
C TYR A 66 -1.43 25.12 9.59
N GLY A 67 -2.20 25.63 10.54
CA GLY A 67 -2.66 24.91 11.72
C GLY A 67 -3.55 23.75 11.36
N LYS A 68 -2.95 22.60 11.05
CA LYS A 68 -3.62 21.31 11.05
C LYS A 68 -4.02 21.05 12.50
N GLY A 69 -5.32 21.10 12.77
CA GLY A 69 -5.88 20.72 14.07
C GLY A 69 -5.68 19.23 14.35
N TRP A 70 -6.61 18.63 15.09
CA TRP A 70 -6.66 17.17 15.22
C TRP A 70 -7.08 16.55 13.88
N GLN A 71 -6.10 16.37 13.01
CA GLN A 71 -6.28 15.60 11.79
C GLN A 71 -6.36 14.14 12.21
N GLY A 72 -7.51 13.52 11.99
CA GLY A 72 -7.64 12.06 12.16
C GLY A 72 -6.68 11.32 11.23
N ASP A 73 -6.66 10.00 11.36
CA ASP A 73 -5.82 9.17 10.50
C ASP A 73 -6.11 9.45 9.03
N SER A 74 -5.04 9.46 8.24
CA SER A 74 -5.19 9.61 6.80
C SER A 74 -5.96 8.40 6.26
N PRO A 75 -6.81 8.60 5.23
CA PRO A 75 -7.54 7.50 4.63
C PRO A 75 -6.56 6.42 4.19
N SER A 76 -6.80 5.19 4.64
CA SER A 76 -6.03 4.01 4.29
C SER A 76 -6.98 2.88 3.92
N TRP A 77 -6.59 2.08 2.93
CA TRP A 77 -7.30 0.85 2.62
C TRP A 77 -7.02 -0.17 3.73
N GLN A 78 -8.09 -0.68 4.34
CA GLN A 78 -8.00 -1.72 5.36
C GLN A 78 -8.72 -2.96 4.86
N THR A 79 -8.07 -4.12 5.03
CA THR A 79 -8.70 -5.40 4.70
C THR A 79 -9.82 -5.68 5.68
N VAL A 80 -11.05 -5.77 5.18
CA VAL A 80 -12.24 -6.07 5.98
C VAL A 80 -12.42 -7.58 6.15
N ASP A 81 -12.22 -8.34 5.07
CA ASP A 81 -12.37 -9.80 5.06
C ASP A 81 -11.49 -10.42 3.95
N ILE A 82 -11.02 -11.64 4.17
CA ILE A 82 -10.38 -12.49 3.17
C ILE A 82 -11.11 -13.83 3.21
N ASN A 83 -11.97 -14.05 2.21
CA ASN A 83 -12.75 -15.28 2.08
C ASN A 83 -12.30 -16.04 0.81
N VAL A 84 -12.18 -17.36 0.92
CA VAL A 84 -11.82 -18.26 -0.18
C VAL A 84 -12.78 -19.45 -0.17
N GLY A 85 -13.33 -19.78 -1.34
CA GLY A 85 -14.31 -20.86 -1.48
C GLY A 85 -15.71 -20.34 -1.23
N ASP A 86 -16.32 -20.73 -0.11
CA ASP A 86 -17.71 -20.38 0.21
C ASP A 86 -17.86 -18.93 0.67
N LEU A 87 -18.39 -18.10 -0.22
CA LEU A 87 -18.69 -16.69 0.02
C LEU A 87 -19.85 -16.52 1.00
N GLY A 88 -20.70 -17.54 1.20
CA GLY A 88 -21.80 -17.51 2.17
C GLY A 88 -21.36 -17.31 3.62
N VAL A 89 -20.12 -17.69 3.94
CA VAL A 89 -19.52 -17.47 5.27
C VAL A 89 -18.74 -16.16 5.40
N SER A 90 -18.65 -15.35 4.34
CA SER A 90 -17.93 -14.06 4.37
C SER A 90 -18.49 -13.13 5.46
N GLY A 91 -17.60 -12.38 6.12
CA GLY A 91 -17.98 -11.30 7.02
C GLY A 91 -18.64 -10.12 6.31
N LEU A 92 -18.44 -10.00 4.99
CA LEU A 92 -19.03 -8.95 4.16
C LEU A 92 -20.36 -9.43 3.57
N THR A 93 -21.47 -8.77 3.93
CA THR A 93 -22.81 -9.17 3.46
C THR A 93 -22.90 -9.18 1.93
N ARG A 94 -22.36 -8.16 1.25
CA ARG A 94 -22.35 -8.11 -0.22
C ARG A 94 -21.57 -9.25 -0.88
N ALA A 95 -20.54 -9.79 -0.22
CA ALA A 95 -19.80 -10.90 -0.80
C ALA A 95 -20.67 -12.17 -0.88
N ARG A 96 -21.64 -12.32 0.02
CA ARG A 96 -22.56 -13.47 0.07
C ARG A 96 -23.56 -13.49 -1.10
N ASP A 97 -23.73 -12.35 -1.77
CA ASP A 97 -24.62 -12.23 -2.94
C ASP A 97 -23.92 -12.68 -4.24
N LEU A 98 -22.61 -12.90 -4.19
CA LEU A 98 -21.80 -13.33 -5.33
C LEU A 98 -21.82 -14.87 -5.46
N PRO A 99 -21.78 -15.40 -6.70
CA PRO A 99 -21.64 -16.84 -6.92
C PRO A 99 -20.31 -17.38 -6.37
N ASN A 100 -20.34 -18.60 -5.86
CA ASN A 100 -19.12 -19.25 -5.38
C ASN A 100 -18.18 -19.58 -6.57
N PRO A 101 -16.86 -19.67 -6.35
CA PRO A 101 -15.90 -19.99 -7.42
C PRO A 101 -16.21 -21.31 -8.14
N ASP A 102 -16.72 -22.30 -7.42
CA ASP A 102 -17.05 -23.63 -7.95
C ASP A 102 -18.33 -23.63 -8.82
N GLU A 103 -19.13 -22.55 -8.76
CA GLU A 103 -20.35 -22.36 -9.54
C GLU A 103 -20.08 -21.62 -10.86
N LEU A 104 -18.87 -21.10 -11.03
CA LEU A 104 -18.46 -20.32 -12.19
C LEU A 104 -17.72 -21.21 -13.19
N ASN A 105 -18.11 -21.17 -14.46
CA ASN A 105 -17.36 -21.82 -15.53
C ASN A 105 -15.91 -21.35 -15.59
N THR A 106 -15.01 -22.28 -15.90
CA THR A 106 -13.59 -21.98 -16.13
C THR A 106 -13.41 -21.20 -17.44
N GLY A 107 -12.23 -20.59 -17.64
CA GLY A 107 -11.93 -19.91 -18.90
C GLY A 107 -12.04 -20.86 -20.10
N TYR A 108 -11.52 -22.09 -19.96
CA TYR A 108 -11.60 -23.11 -20.99
C TYR A 108 -13.05 -23.54 -21.30
N GLU A 109 -13.87 -23.76 -20.28
CA GLU A 109 -15.28 -24.09 -20.47
C GLU A 109 -16.03 -23.00 -21.24
N LEU A 110 -15.75 -21.73 -20.96
CA LEU A 110 -16.34 -20.61 -21.69
C LEU A 110 -15.95 -20.62 -23.17
N VAL A 111 -14.71 -20.98 -23.49
CA VAL A 111 -14.26 -21.13 -24.90
C VAL A 111 -15.09 -22.21 -25.60
N ILE A 112 -15.23 -23.38 -24.99
CA ILE A 112 -16.04 -24.49 -25.55
C ILE A 112 -17.51 -24.08 -25.70
N LEU A 113 -18.10 -23.46 -24.67
CA LEU A 113 -19.51 -23.05 -24.67
C LEU A 113 -19.82 -21.93 -25.66
N SER A 114 -18.82 -21.09 -25.99
CA SER A 114 -19.00 -19.94 -26.91
C SER A 114 -19.16 -20.32 -28.37
N ASP A 115 -18.74 -21.53 -28.77
CA ASP A 115 -18.67 -21.99 -30.17
C ASP A 115 -17.94 -20.98 -31.11
N ASN A 116 -17.04 -20.17 -30.56
CA ASN A 116 -16.31 -19.16 -31.32
C ASN A 116 -15.06 -19.77 -31.93
N ALA A 117 -15.09 -19.98 -33.24
CA ALA A 117 -13.99 -20.58 -34.00
C ALA A 117 -12.62 -19.90 -33.77
N ARG A 118 -12.57 -18.59 -33.47
CA ARG A 118 -11.31 -17.89 -33.17
C ARG A 118 -10.80 -18.20 -31.77
N ALA A 119 -11.69 -18.28 -30.80
CA ALA A 119 -11.30 -18.61 -29.42
C ALA A 119 -10.88 -20.08 -29.31
N THR A 120 -11.58 -20.99 -29.98
CA THR A 120 -11.20 -22.41 -30.07
C THR A 120 -9.84 -22.58 -30.74
N ALA A 121 -9.55 -21.83 -31.80
CA ALA A 121 -8.25 -21.89 -32.46
C ALA A 121 -7.08 -21.43 -31.56
N GLU A 122 -7.33 -20.47 -30.68
CA GLU A 122 -6.31 -19.93 -29.77
C GLU A 122 -6.13 -20.81 -28.52
N PHE A 123 -7.24 -21.20 -27.87
CA PHE A 123 -7.24 -21.80 -26.53
C PHE A 123 -7.59 -23.28 -26.49
N ASP A 124 -7.98 -23.89 -27.62
CA ASP A 124 -8.32 -25.31 -27.74
C ASP A 124 -7.58 -25.97 -28.92
N SER A 125 -6.35 -25.51 -29.18
CA SER A 125 -5.49 -26.12 -30.20
C SER A 125 -4.59 -27.20 -29.59
N LEU A 126 -4.50 -28.33 -30.28
CA LEU A 126 -3.60 -29.44 -29.93
C LEU A 126 -2.58 -29.67 -31.04
N PRO A 127 -1.30 -29.93 -30.71
CA PRO A 127 -0.25 -30.21 -31.70
C PRO A 127 -0.60 -31.41 -32.57
N THR A 128 -0.48 -31.27 -33.88
CA THR A 128 -0.75 -32.36 -34.81
C THR A 128 0.54 -33.05 -35.29
N ALA A 129 0.41 -34.28 -35.80
CA ALA A 129 1.51 -35.01 -36.41
C ALA A 129 2.08 -34.32 -37.66
N ALA A 130 1.28 -33.47 -38.33
CA ALA A 130 1.73 -32.69 -39.47
C ALA A 130 2.70 -31.57 -39.06
N ASP A 131 2.46 -30.98 -37.88
CA ASP A 131 3.30 -29.91 -37.32
C ASP A 131 4.56 -30.47 -36.63
N ASN A 132 4.53 -31.75 -36.24
CA ASN A 132 5.61 -32.43 -35.52
C ASN A 132 5.96 -33.79 -36.16
N PRO A 133 6.47 -33.81 -37.40
CA PRO A 133 6.74 -35.05 -38.13
C PRO A 133 7.88 -35.88 -37.52
N ASP A 134 8.68 -35.26 -36.65
CA ASP A 134 9.88 -35.84 -36.04
C ASP A 134 9.56 -36.70 -34.81
N LEU A 135 8.36 -36.53 -34.23
CA LEU A 135 7.96 -37.17 -32.98
C LEU A 135 7.34 -38.55 -33.24
N SER A 136 7.65 -39.51 -32.36
CA SER A 136 6.92 -40.78 -32.33
C SER A 136 5.48 -40.58 -31.84
N ALA A 137 4.60 -41.55 -32.13
CA ALA A 137 3.20 -41.47 -31.71
C ALA A 137 3.03 -41.33 -30.19
N ASP A 138 3.89 -42.00 -29.41
CA ASP A 138 3.87 -41.93 -27.95
C ASP A 138 4.30 -40.54 -27.46
N GLU A 139 5.36 -39.96 -28.04
CA GLU A 139 5.83 -38.61 -27.72
C GLU A 139 4.80 -37.54 -28.10
N LEU A 140 4.14 -37.68 -29.26
CA LEU A 140 3.08 -36.78 -29.67
C LEU A 140 1.89 -36.82 -28.71
N SER A 141 1.51 -38.01 -28.24
CA SER A 141 0.42 -38.14 -27.26
C SER A 141 0.74 -37.48 -25.92
N ALA A 142 2.00 -37.56 -25.47
CA ALA A 142 2.46 -36.90 -24.26
C ALA A 142 2.45 -35.37 -24.42
N LEU A 143 2.87 -34.86 -25.58
CA LEU A 143 2.83 -33.44 -25.89
C LEU A 143 1.38 -32.91 -25.96
N GLN A 144 0.47 -33.67 -26.58
CA GLN A 144 -0.94 -33.32 -26.63
C GLN A 144 -1.57 -33.27 -25.23
N ALA A 145 -1.23 -34.22 -24.35
CA ALA A 145 -1.70 -34.21 -22.97
C ALA A 145 -1.19 -32.98 -22.19
N ASP A 146 0.08 -32.59 -22.37
CA ASP A 146 0.64 -31.37 -21.77
C ASP A 146 -0.07 -30.10 -22.28
N HIS A 147 -0.30 -30.00 -23.59
CA HIS A 147 -1.05 -28.89 -24.18
C HIS A 147 -2.51 -28.85 -23.70
N GLN A 148 -3.16 -30.00 -23.56
CA GLN A 148 -4.52 -30.07 -23.04
C GLN A 148 -4.61 -29.51 -21.61
N VAL A 149 -3.67 -29.87 -20.73
CA VAL A 149 -3.61 -29.33 -19.37
C VAL A 149 -3.42 -27.81 -19.39
N ARG A 150 -2.58 -27.28 -20.29
CA ARG A 150 -2.43 -25.82 -20.44
C ARG A 150 -3.74 -25.16 -20.85
N ASN A 151 -4.44 -25.73 -21.84
CA ASN A 151 -5.72 -25.22 -22.32
C ASN A 151 -6.76 -25.22 -21.19
N GLU A 152 -6.85 -26.29 -20.41
CA GLU A 152 -7.77 -26.42 -19.28
C GLU A 152 -7.47 -25.47 -18.11
N THR A 153 -6.20 -25.03 -17.97
CA THR A 153 -5.77 -24.12 -16.91
C THR A 153 -5.99 -22.63 -17.26
N VAL A 154 -6.48 -22.33 -18.47
CA VAL A 154 -6.71 -20.95 -18.92
C VAL A 154 -7.64 -20.21 -17.96
N THR A 155 -7.16 -19.05 -17.49
CA THR A 155 -7.91 -18.21 -16.56
C THR A 155 -8.92 -17.34 -17.31
N ARG A 156 -10.00 -16.97 -16.63
CA ARG A 156 -11.01 -16.05 -17.18
C ARG A 156 -10.43 -14.68 -17.51
N SER A 157 -9.45 -14.21 -16.74
CA SER A 157 -8.75 -12.95 -17.01
C SER A 157 -7.91 -13.01 -18.28
N GLU A 158 -7.27 -14.14 -18.57
CA GLU A 158 -6.53 -14.33 -19.83
C GLU A 158 -7.49 -14.37 -21.01
N LEU A 159 -8.62 -15.08 -20.88
CA LEU A 159 -9.65 -15.09 -21.91
C LEU A 159 -10.25 -13.68 -22.14
N ALA A 160 -10.60 -12.96 -21.06
CA ALA A 160 -11.18 -11.61 -21.14
C ALA A 160 -10.23 -10.60 -21.80
N ALA A 161 -8.92 -10.78 -21.65
CA ALA A 161 -7.92 -9.90 -22.28
C ALA A 161 -7.88 -10.03 -23.81
N VAL A 162 -8.23 -11.20 -24.36
CA VAL A 162 -8.18 -11.50 -25.80
C VAL A 162 -9.57 -11.49 -26.45
N PHE A 163 -10.55 -12.08 -25.78
CA PHE A 163 -11.95 -12.21 -26.22
C PHE A 163 -12.91 -11.75 -25.11
N PRO A 164 -12.97 -10.43 -24.81
CA PRO A 164 -13.84 -9.90 -23.76
C PRO A 164 -15.32 -10.25 -23.97
N ASP A 165 -15.79 -10.27 -25.22
CA ASP A 165 -17.17 -10.57 -25.59
C ASP A 165 -17.65 -11.94 -25.06
N ILE A 166 -16.77 -12.94 -24.98
CA ILE A 166 -17.11 -14.28 -24.49
C ILE A 166 -17.36 -14.24 -22.97
N THR A 167 -16.53 -13.49 -22.25
CA THR A 167 -16.69 -13.32 -20.80
C THR A 167 -17.85 -12.39 -20.44
N GLU A 168 -18.12 -11.36 -21.24
CA GLU A 168 -19.29 -10.49 -21.09
C GLU A 168 -20.60 -11.24 -21.35
N ALA A 169 -20.63 -12.12 -22.35
CA ALA A 169 -21.79 -12.96 -22.64
C ALA A 169 -22.17 -13.91 -21.49
N ALA A 170 -21.21 -14.25 -20.62
CA ALA A 170 -21.46 -15.02 -19.40
C ALA A 170 -22.19 -14.21 -18.31
N GLY A 171 -22.26 -12.88 -18.43
CA GLY A 171 -23.04 -11.99 -17.55
C GLY A 171 -22.46 -11.81 -16.15
N TRP A 172 -21.14 -11.95 -16.00
CA TRP A 172 -20.43 -11.81 -14.71
C TRP A 172 -19.72 -10.46 -14.54
N ASP A 173 -19.94 -9.54 -15.46
CA ASP A 173 -19.39 -8.19 -15.49
C ASP A 173 -20.12 -7.22 -14.54
N ASP A 174 -21.43 -7.43 -14.31
CA ASP A 174 -22.28 -6.60 -13.45
C ASP A 174 -22.80 -7.38 -12.22
N LEU A 175 -21.89 -7.88 -11.39
CA LEU A 175 -22.21 -8.54 -10.11
C LEU A 175 -22.59 -7.55 -8.98
N ASN A 176 -22.79 -6.27 -9.30
CA ASN A 176 -23.04 -5.20 -8.33
C ASN A 176 -24.50 -4.70 -8.26
N ARG A 177 -25.45 -5.36 -8.94
CA ARG A 177 -26.89 -5.05 -8.84
C ARG A 177 -27.50 -5.39 -7.49
#